data_AF-A0A023EZH9-F1
#
_entry.id   AF-A0A023EZH9-F1
#
_cell.length_a   1.000
_cell.length_b   1.000
_cell.length_c   1.000
_cell.angle_alpha   90.00
_cell.angle_beta   90.00
_cell.angle_gamma   90.00
#
_symmetry.space_group_name_H-M   'P 1'
#
loop_
_entity.id
_entity.type
_entity.pdbx_description
1 polymer ?
#
loop_
_entity_poly.entity_id
_entity_poly.type
_entity_poly.pdbx_seq_one_letter_code
_entity_poly.pdbx_strand_id
1 'polypeptide(L)'
;KANQKNVTVLMDKSDYNEKMNSLLSDTTTYKPLKSDPTNKEQSDFNIHIKQLKIGGQIDKQTYYNLIDHNATAPRAYGFPKIHKIG
;
A
#
# COMPACT_ATOMS: atom_id res chain seq x y z
N LYS A 1 1.58 -14.42 22.66
CA LYS A 1 1.67 -13.02 23.14
C LYS A 1 2.83 -12.33 22.43
N ALA A 2 2.56 -11.41 21.52
CA ALA A 2 3.57 -10.63 20.81
C ALA A 2 3.83 -9.33 21.58
N ASN A 3 4.99 -9.23 22.22
CA ASN A 3 5.45 -7.97 22.83
C ASN A 3 6.40 -7.32 21.83
N GLN A 4 5.83 -6.61 20.85
CA GLN A 4 6.60 -5.77 19.94
C GLN A 4 6.99 -4.52 20.75
N LYS A 5 8.27 -4.41 21.07
CA LYS A 5 8.82 -3.29 21.84
C LYS A 5 8.73 -2.01 20.98
N ASN A 6 8.33 -0.89 21.58
CA ASN A 6 8.42 0.43 20.95
C ASN A 6 9.90 0.82 20.85
N VAL A 7 10.56 0.43 19.77
CA VAL A 7 11.98 0.72 19.51
C VAL A 7 12.06 1.73 18.38
N THR A 8 12.66 2.88 18.66
CA THR A 8 13.06 3.83 17.61
C THR A 8 14.34 3.34 17.00
N VAL A 9 14.32 3.09 15.68
CA VAL A 9 15.49 2.65 14.93
C VAL A 9 16.07 3.84 14.17
N LEU A 10 17.31 4.20 14.49
CA LEU A 10 18.10 5.13 13.71
C LEU A 10 18.99 4.31 12.76
N MET A 11 18.91 4.58 11.46
CA MET A 11 19.72 3.90 10.45
C MET A 11 20.21 4.93 9.43
N ASP A 12 21.40 4.71 8.88
CA ASP A 12 21.88 5.52 7.78
C ASP A 12 20.94 5.39 6.56
N LYS A 13 20.79 6.50 5.83
CA LYS A 13 19.97 6.53 4.62
C LYS A 13 20.52 5.63 3.52
N SER A 14 21.85 5.52 3.36
CA SER A 14 22.47 4.59 2.40
C SER A 14 22.09 3.16 2.74
N ASP A 15 22.27 2.77 4.01
CA ASP A 15 21.98 1.43 4.49
C ASP A 15 20.50 1.07 4.34
N TYR A 16 19.60 2.03 4.57
CA TYR A 16 18.17 1.87 4.33
C TYR A 16 17.89 1.56 2.85
N ASN A 17 18.43 2.38 1.95
CA ASN A 17 18.18 2.25 0.52
C ASN A 17 18.75 0.95 -0.02
N GLU A 18 19.96 0.56 0.38
CA GLU A 18 20.59 -0.69 -0.03
C GLU A 18 19.76 -1.90 0.39
N LYS A 19 19.32 -1.96 1.65
CA LYS A 19 18.46 -3.04 2.15
C LYS A 19 17.12 -3.09 1.41
N MET A 20 16.48 -1.95 1.20
CA MET A 20 15.21 -1.88 0.46
C MET A 20 15.35 -2.35 -0.98
N ASN A 21 16.40 -1.90 -1.68
CA ASN A 21 16.67 -2.30 -3.05
C ASN A 21 16.98 -3.81 -3.14
N SER A 22 17.77 -4.33 -2.21
CA SER A 22 18.07 -5.77 -2.14
C SER A 22 16.78 -6.59 -1.94
N LEU A 23 15.90 -6.18 -1.02
CA LEU A 23 14.64 -6.88 -0.76
C LEU A 23 13.68 -6.82 -1.96
N LEU A 24 13.54 -5.66 -2.61
CA LEU A 24 12.63 -5.48 -3.75
C LEU A 24 13.18 -6.04 -5.07
N SER A 25 14.48 -6.36 -5.13
CA SER A 25 15.11 -7.01 -6.28
C SER A 25 14.81 -8.50 -6.38
N ASP A 26 14.20 -9.10 -5.35
CA ASP A 26 13.82 -10.52 -5.36
C ASP A 26 12.71 -10.79 -6.38
N THR A 27 13.10 -11.37 -7.52
CA THR A 27 12.19 -11.74 -8.61
C THR A 27 11.47 -13.06 -8.39
N THR A 28 11.82 -13.81 -7.33
CA THR A 28 11.09 -15.02 -6.94
C THR A 28 9.80 -14.67 -6.21
N THR A 29 9.82 -13.60 -5.40
CA THR A 29 8.65 -13.11 -4.66
C THR A 29 7.91 -12.00 -5.40
N TYR A 30 8.63 -11.05 -6.02
CA TYR A 30 8.05 -9.86 -6.63
C TYR A 30 8.18 -9.86 -8.15
N LYS A 31 7.26 -9.15 -8.81
CA LYS A 31 7.28 -8.97 -10.27
C LYS A 31 7.34 -7.48 -10.61
N PRO A 32 8.25 -7.04 -11.50
CA PRO A 32 8.29 -5.66 -11.96
C PRO A 32 7.03 -5.33 -12.77
N LEU A 33 6.46 -4.16 -12.50
CA LEU A 33 5.36 -3.59 -13.27
C LEU A 33 5.89 -2.61 -14.31
N LYS A 34 5.25 -2.55 -15.47
CA LYS A 34 5.63 -1.62 -16.56
C LYS A 34 5.22 -0.17 -16.28
N SER A 35 4.14 0.00 -15.53
CA SER A 35 3.55 1.30 -15.19
C SER A 35 2.76 1.17 -13.88
N ASP A 36 2.55 2.29 -13.19
CA ASP A 36 1.71 2.35 -12.00
C ASP A 36 0.24 2.07 -12.36
N PRO A 37 -0.40 1.02 -11.81
CA PRO A 37 -1.80 0.69 -12.08
C PRO A 37 -2.79 1.53 -11.26
N THR A 38 -2.34 2.34 -10.30
CA THR A 38 -3.20 3.00 -9.30
C THR A 38 -4.38 3.76 -9.92
N ASN A 39 -4.13 4.54 -10.99
CA ASN A 39 -5.18 5.31 -11.66
C ASN A 39 -6.22 4.41 -12.35
N LYS A 40 -5.79 3.27 -12.86
CA LYS A 40 -6.69 2.28 -13.45
C LYS A 40 -7.57 1.67 -12.37
N GLU A 41 -6.96 1.21 -11.27
CA GLU A 41 -7.71 0.64 -10.14
C GLU A 41 -8.70 1.65 -9.54
N GLN A 42 -8.32 2.93 -9.41
CA GLN A 42 -9.22 4.00 -9.00
C GLN A 42 -10.41 4.15 -9.95
N SER A 43 -10.14 4.13 -11.26
CA SER A 43 -11.19 4.27 -12.28
C SER A 43 -12.16 3.10 -12.24
N ASP A 44 -11.63 1.88 -12.17
CA ASP A 44 -12.43 0.65 -12.09
C ASP A 44 -13.25 0.64 -10.79
N PHE A 45 -12.66 1.00 -9.65
CA PHE A 45 -13.36 1.14 -8.38
C PHE A 45 -14.53 2.15 -8.46
N ASN A 46 -14.28 3.35 -9.01
CA ASN A 46 -15.32 4.37 -9.16
C ASN A 46 -16.47 3.93 -10.07
N ILE A 47 -16.19 3.13 -11.10
CA ILE A 47 -17.22 2.53 -11.96
C ILE A 47 -18.14 1.63 -11.13
N HIS A 48 -17.58 0.76 -10.28
CA HIS A 48 -18.36 -0.13 -9.42
C HIS A 48 -19.20 0.67 -8.41
N ILE A 49 -18.63 1.68 -7.76
CA ILE A 49 -19.37 2.54 -6.82
C ILE A 49 -20.51 3.29 -7.53
N LYS A 50 -20.29 3.74 -8.76
CA LYS A 50 -21.34 4.38 -9.58
C LYS A 50 -22.47 3.40 -9.92
N GLN A 51 -22.16 2.15 -10.25
CA GLN A 51 -23.17 1.13 -10.51
C GLN A 51 -24.01 0.85 -9.26
N LEU A 52 -23.40 0.77 -8.08
CA LEU A 52 -24.11 0.61 -6.82
C LEU A 52 -25.06 1.77 -6.49
N LYS A 53 -24.69 3.00 -6.88
CA LYS A 53 -25.59 4.15 -6.74
C LYS A 53 -26.77 4.07 -7.70
N ILE A 54 -26.50 3.73 -8.96
CA ILE A 54 -27.53 3.62 -10.00
C ILE A 54 -28.53 2.51 -9.67
N GLY A 55 -28.06 1.38 -9.14
CA GLY A 55 -28.91 0.29 -8.69
C GLY A 55 -29.61 0.53 -7.34
N GLY A 56 -29.42 1.69 -6.73
CA GLY A 56 -30.07 2.07 -5.48
C GLY A 56 -29.59 1.31 -4.24
N GLN A 57 -28.47 0.58 -4.33
CA GLN A 57 -27.90 -0.14 -3.18
C GLN A 57 -27.22 0.78 -2.17
N ILE A 58 -26.78 1.96 -2.60
CA ILE A 58 -26.19 2.98 -1.74
C ILE A 58 -26.85 4.33 -1.95
N ASP A 59 -26.91 5.13 -0.88
CA ASP A 59 -27.44 6.48 -0.94
C ASP A 59 -26.42 7.48 -1.53
N LYS A 60 -26.90 8.71 -1.76
CA LYS A 60 -26.07 9.78 -2.33
C LYS A 60 -24.88 10.11 -1.43
N GLN A 61 -25.05 10.10 -0.11
CA GLN A 61 -23.99 10.45 0.83
C GLN A 61 -22.87 9.42 0.82
N THR A 62 -23.23 8.14 0.90
CA THR A 62 -22.30 7.00 0.85
C THR A 62 -21.53 7.00 -0.47
N TYR A 63 -22.20 7.26 -1.60
CA TYR A 63 -21.52 7.41 -2.89
C TYR A 63 -20.39 8.44 -2.85
N TYR A 64 -20.64 9.65 -2.34
CA TYR A 64 -19.61 10.70 -2.31
C TYR A 64 -18.51 10.43 -1.29
N ASN A 65 -18.80 9.68 -0.23
CA ASN A 65 -17.78 9.26 0.74
C ASN A 65 -16.86 8.16 0.21
N LEU A 66 -17.32 7.37 -0.77
CA LEU A 66 -16.58 6.24 -1.31
C LEU A 66 -15.74 6.60 -2.55
N ILE A 67 -16.24 7.45 -3.46
CA ILE A 67 -15.48 7.79 -4.67
C ILE A 67 -14.15 8.50 -4.33
N ASP A 68 -13.10 8.21 -5.11
CA ASP A 68 -11.80 8.88 -5.00
C ASP A 68 -11.32 9.35 -6.37
N HIS A 69 -10.68 10.52 -6.41
CA HIS A 69 -10.11 11.10 -7.63
C HIS A 69 -8.60 11.30 -7.55
N ASN A 70 -8.00 11.13 -6.36
CA ASN A 70 -6.60 11.42 -6.08
C ASN A 70 -5.91 10.23 -5.40
N ALA A 71 -6.18 9.01 -5.86
CA ALA A 71 -5.56 7.81 -5.32
C ALA A 71 -4.04 7.85 -5.52
N THR A 72 -3.31 7.38 -4.51
CA THR A 72 -1.85 7.29 -4.55
C THR A 72 -1.42 5.87 -4.25
N ALA A 73 -0.39 5.41 -4.97
CA ALA A 73 0.17 4.09 -4.73
C ALA A 73 0.63 3.96 -3.27
N PRO A 74 0.39 2.81 -2.61
CA PRO A 74 0.87 2.58 -1.26
C PRO A 74 2.40 2.62 -1.22
N ARG A 75 2.94 3.19 -0.13
CA ARG A 75 4.39 3.27 0.09
C ARG A 75 4.87 2.05 0.86
N ALA A 76 5.93 1.41 0.37
CA ALA A 76 6.62 0.35 1.09
C ALA A 76 7.65 0.94 2.07
N TYR A 77 7.70 0.42 3.29
CA TYR A 77 8.66 0.82 4.32
C TYR A 77 9.42 -0.41 4.84
N GLY A 78 10.75 -0.31 4.90
CA GLY A 78 11.64 -1.38 5.35
C GLY A 78 11.92 -1.33 6.84
N PHE A 79 10.93 -1.66 7.67
CA PHE A 79 11.17 -1.68 9.12
C PHE A 79 12.07 -2.88 9.50
N PRO A 80 13.24 -2.66 10.11
CA PRO A 80 14.14 -3.75 10.44
C PRO A 80 13.51 -4.67 11.49
N LYS A 81 13.49 -5.96 11.17
CA LYS A 81 12.97 -6.99 12.08
C LYS A 81 13.98 -7.23 13.20
N ILE A 82 13.67 -6.77 14.42
CA ILE A 82 14.51 -6.98 15.59
C ILE A 82 14.15 -8.33 16.21
N HIS A 83 15.05 -9.31 16.09
CA HIS A 83 14.90 -10.60 16.77
C HIS A 83 15.27 -10.46 18.25
N LYS A 84 14.49 -11.10 19.13
CA LYS A 84 14.91 -11.27 20.52
C LYS A 84 16.06 -12.26 20.54
N ILE A 85 17.13 -11.93 21.24
CA ILE A 85 18.15 -12.89 21.62
C ILE A 85 17.45 -13.87 22.58
N GLY A 86 17.50 -15.16 22.23
CA GLY A 86 16.94 -16.24 23.04
C GLY A 86 17.71 -16.43 24.32
#